data_AF-A0A2H9ZVG7-F1
#
_entry.id   AF-A0A2H9ZVG7-F1
#
_cell.length_a   1.000
_cell.length_b   1.000
_cell.length_c   1.000
_cell.angle_alpha   90.00
_cell.angle_beta   90.00
_cell.angle_gamma   90.00
#
_symmetry.space_group_name_H-M   'P 1'
#
loop_
_entity.id
_entity.type
_entity.pdbx_description
1 polymer ?
#
loop_
_entity_poly.entity_id
_entity_poly.type
_entity_poly.pdbx_seq_one_letter_code
_entity_poly.pdbx_strand_id
1 'polypeptide(L)'
;MIYDAECWPAKKKHTNKINVAEMRMLRWMCGYTRKDRMRNEYIRKKVGVAPIEDKLRESWLRWFGHLNRRPIEAPVRKIELLNFAHVQRGHGKKL
;
A
#
# COMPACT_ATOMS: atom_id res chain seq x y z
N MET A 1 -4.22 14.57 -15.85
CA MET A 1 -4.37 13.84 -14.57
C MET A 1 -4.16 12.37 -14.91
N ILE A 2 -2.95 11.84 -14.69
CA ILE A 2 -2.58 10.48 -15.14
C ILE A 2 -3.08 9.49 -14.09
N TYR A 3 -4.22 8.87 -14.37
CA TYR A 3 -4.85 7.86 -13.51
C TYR A 3 -4.01 6.58 -13.40
N ASP A 4 -3.10 6.34 -14.34
CA ASP A 4 -2.27 5.13 -14.42
C ASP A 4 -1.26 4.97 -13.28
N ALA A 5 -0.93 6.05 -12.57
CA ALA A 5 0.02 6.02 -11.44
C ALA A 5 -0.64 5.68 -10.09
N GLU A 6 -1.96 5.86 -9.96
CA GLU A 6 -2.65 5.77 -8.66
C GLU A 6 -3.28 4.39 -8.41
N CYS A 7 -3.43 3.56 -9.45
CA CYS A 7 -4.10 2.26 -9.38
C CYS A 7 -3.17 1.10 -9.75
N TRP A 8 -1.96 1.05 -9.16
CA TRP A 8 -1.15 -0.16 -9.26
C TRP A 8 -1.54 -1.15 -8.16
N PRO A 9 -1.91 -2.40 -8.48
CA PRO A 9 -1.96 -3.44 -7.46
C PRO A 9 -0.52 -3.69 -7.03
N ALA A 10 -0.08 -3.05 -5.95
CA ALA A 10 1.24 -3.29 -5.37
C ALA A 10 1.29 -4.75 -4.88
N LYS A 11 1.75 -5.64 -5.75
CA LYS A 11 2.00 -7.05 -5.41
C LYS A 11 2.96 -7.07 -4.21
N LYS A 12 2.87 -8.08 -3.35
CA LYS A 12 3.76 -8.27 -2.19
C LYS A 12 5.26 -8.08 -2.51
N LYS A 13 5.68 -8.39 -3.75
CA LYS A 13 7.04 -8.16 -4.23
C LYS A 13 7.44 -6.67 -4.24
N HIS A 14 6.52 -5.78 -4.62
CA HIS A 14 6.76 -4.33 -4.67
C HIS A 14 6.81 -3.74 -3.26
N THR A 15 5.87 -4.12 -2.39
CA THR A 15 5.89 -3.70 -0.97
C THR A 15 7.17 -4.17 -0.29
N ASN A 16 7.60 -5.42 -0.51
CA ASN A 16 8.87 -5.92 0.02
C ASN A 16 10.08 -5.10 -0.47
N LYS A 17 10.14 -4.73 -1.76
CA LYS A 17 11.23 -3.89 -2.28
C LYS A 17 11.28 -2.53 -1.58
N ILE A 18 10.12 -1.90 -1.38
CA ILE A 18 10.00 -0.61 -0.69
C ILE A 18 10.42 -0.75 0.78
N ASN A 19 9.98 -1.82 1.45
CA ASN A 19 10.32 -2.13 2.85
C ASN A 19 11.84 -2.36 3.03
N VAL A 20 12.49 -3.05 2.08
CA VAL A 20 13.96 -3.21 2.06
C VAL A 20 14.66 -1.86 1.87
N ALA A 21 14.18 -1.01 0.96
CA ALA A 21 14.74 0.32 0.73
C ALA A 21 14.60 1.21 1.97
N GLU A 22 13.41 1.25 2.58
CA GLU A 22 13.12 1.95 3.83
C GLU A 22 14.08 1.51 4.93
N MET A 23 14.19 0.20 5.19
CA MET A 23 15.07 -0.30 6.24
C MET A 23 16.55 -0.02 5.97
N ARG A 24 16.99 -0.02 4.71
CA ARG A 24 18.35 0.37 4.35
C ARG A 24 18.61 1.84 4.67
N MET A 25 17.67 2.72 4.36
CA MET A 25 17.76 4.15 4.66
C MET A 25 17.73 4.41 6.16
N LEU A 26 16.80 3.81 6.91
CA LEU A 26 16.71 3.95 8.36
C LEU A 26 17.99 3.49 9.07
N ARG A 27 18.56 2.36 8.63
CA ARG A 27 19.84 1.86 9.15
C ARG A 27 20.98 2.83 8.87
N TRP A 28 21.06 3.33 7.64
CA TRP A 28 22.11 4.28 7.25
C TRP A 28 22.03 5.58 8.06
N MET A 29 20.84 6.16 8.22
CA MET A 29 20.64 7.37 9.02
C MET A 29 21.02 7.18 10.50
N CYS A 30 20.78 5.99 11.06
CA CYS A 30 21.12 5.68 12.44
C CYS A 30 22.56 5.16 12.63
N GLY A 31 23.35 5.03 11.55
CA GLY A 31 24.70 4.45 11.61
C GLY A 31 24.73 2.94 11.89
N TYR A 32 23.61 2.22 11.75
CA TYR A 32 23.55 0.79 11.99
C TYR A 32 24.05 -0.01 10.79
N THR A 33 25.01 -0.88 11.05
CA THR A 33 25.55 -1.85 10.11
C THR A 33 24.83 -3.20 10.22
N ARG A 34 25.15 -4.14 9.33
CA ARG A 34 24.65 -5.53 9.44
C ARG A 34 25.24 -6.27 10.65
N LYS A 35 26.40 -5.83 11.16
CA LYS A 35 27.08 -6.46 12.31
C LYS A 35 26.33 -6.25 13.62
N ASP A 36 25.62 -5.13 13.74
CA ASP A 36 24.88 -4.78 14.96
C ASP A 36 23.67 -5.69 15.21
N ARG A 37 23.24 -6.44 14.19
CA ARG A 37 22.11 -7.41 14.25
C ARG A 37 20.83 -6.82 14.88
N MET A 38 20.68 -5.49 14.82
CA MET A 38 19.53 -4.77 15.37
C MET A 38 18.24 -5.20 14.67
N ARG A 39 17.19 -5.48 15.45
CA ARG A 39 15.86 -5.80 14.93
C ARG A 39 15.26 -4.59 14.20
N ASN A 40 14.56 -4.84 13.10
CA ASN A 40 13.97 -3.79 12.28
C ASN A 40 12.89 -3.00 13.05
N GLU A 41 12.13 -3.67 13.91
CA GLU A 41 11.11 -3.07 14.76
C GLU A 41 11.72 -2.07 15.75
N TYR A 42 12.88 -2.41 16.32
CA TYR A 42 13.61 -1.52 17.22
C TYR A 42 14.07 -0.26 16.49
N ILE A 43 14.65 -0.40 15.28
CA ILE A 43 15.12 0.74 14.49
C ILE A 43 13.95 1.68 14.17
N ARG A 44 12.81 1.12 13.73
CA ARG A 44 11.60 1.92 13.47
C ARG A 44 11.10 2.65 14.71
N LYS A 45 11.03 1.95 15.85
CA LYS A 45 10.61 2.55 17.14
C LYS A 45 11.57 3.66 17.58
N LYS A 46 12.88 3.48 17.39
CA LYS A 46 13.90 4.47 17.76
C LYS A 46 13.79 5.74 16.91
N VAL A 47 13.54 5.61 15.61
CA VAL A 47 13.36 6.77 14.70
C VAL A 47 11.95 7.36 14.83
N GLY A 48 10.98 6.61 15.39
CA GLY A 48 9.59 7.04 15.50
C GLY A 48 8.81 6.94 14.19
N VAL A 49 9.21 6.03 13.30
CA VAL A 49 8.61 5.86 11.96
C VAL A 49 7.69 4.67 11.94
N ALA A 50 6.44 4.89 11.50
CA ALA A 50 5.49 3.81 11.22
C ALA A 50 5.93 3.02 9.97
N PRO A 51 5.60 1.72 9.87
CA PRO A 51 5.88 0.93 8.68
C PRO A 51 5.39 1.59 7.39
N ILE A 52 6.23 1.60 6.34
CA ILE A 52 5.86 2.18 5.03
C ILE A 52 4.63 1.53 4.40
N GLU A 53 4.32 0.29 4.75
CA GLU A 53 3.10 -0.41 4.31
C GLU A 53 1.84 0.30 4.81
N ASP A 54 1.86 0.85 6.03
CA ASP A 54 0.74 1.61 6.57
C ASP A 54 0.54 2.91 5.80
N LYS A 55 1.63 3.57 5.40
CA LYS A 55 1.57 4.78 4.56
C LYS A 55 1.06 4.52 3.15
N LEU A 56 1.45 3.38 2.57
CA LEU A 56 0.89 2.94 1.29
C LEU A 56 -0.61 2.69 1.42
N ARG A 57 -1.04 1.99 2.48
CA ARG A 57 -2.45 1.74 2.77
C ARG A 57 -3.24 3.03 2.99
N GLU A 58 -2.71 3.97 3.75
CA GLU A 58 -3.34 5.27 4.00
C GLU A 58 -3.52 6.05 2.68
N SER A 59 -2.50 6.06 1.82
CA SER A 59 -2.56 6.71 0.51
C SER A 59 -3.62 6.08 -0.38
N TRP A 60 -3.73 4.75 -0.37
CA TRP A 60 -4.76 4.02 -1.11
C TRP A 60 -6.17 4.34 -0.60
N LEU A 61 -6.37 4.37 0.72
CA LEU A 61 -7.66 4.72 1.31
C LEU A 61 -8.04 6.17 1.03
N ARG A 62 -7.07 7.09 1.02
CA ARG A 62 -7.29 8.49 0.66
C ARG A 62 -7.73 8.62 -0.80
N TRP A 63 -7.07 7.90 -1.70
CA TRP A 63 -7.44 7.83 -3.11
C TRP A 63 -8.83 7.21 -3.31
N PHE A 64 -9.11 6.08 -2.64
CA PHE A 64 -10.42 5.45 -2.69
C PHE A 64 -11.52 6.37 -2.15
N GLY A 65 -11.25 7.09 -1.05
CA GLY A 65 -12.14 8.12 -0.55
C GLY A 65 -12.36 9.24 -1.55
N HIS A 66 -11.35 9.64 -2.32
CA HIS A 66 -11.50 10.61 -3.41
C HIS A 66 -12.41 10.07 -4.52
N LEU A 67 -12.24 8.81 -4.93
CA LEU A 67 -13.12 8.15 -5.88
C LEU A 67 -14.58 8.10 -5.40
N ASN A 68 -14.81 7.75 -4.14
CA ASN A 68 -16.17 7.65 -3.58
C ASN A 68 -16.90 8.99 -3.50
N ARG A 69 -16.16 10.11 -3.41
CA ARG A 69 -16.73 11.46 -3.44
C ARG A 69 -17.08 11.95 -4.85
N ARG A 70 -16.56 11.31 -5.92
CA ARG A 70 -16.91 11.63 -7.31
C ARG A 70 -18.33 11.15 -7.62
N PRO A 71 -19.11 11.84 -8.47
CA PRO A 71 -20.42 11.33 -8.90
C PRO A 71 -20.28 9.96 -9.59
N ILE A 72 -21.30 9.11 -9.49
CA ILE A 72 -21.30 7.78 -10.12
C ILE A 72 -21.22 7.84 -11.65
N GLU A 73 -21.53 9.00 -12.23
CA GLU A 73 -21.39 9.28 -13.65
C GLU A 73 -19.93 9.46 -14.09
N ALA A 74 -19.03 9.76 -13.15
CA ALA A 74 -17.61 9.91 -13.44
C ALA A 74 -17.06 8.60 -14.01
N PRO A 75 -16.42 8.62 -15.20
CA PRO A 75 -15.95 7.42 -15.89
C PRO A 75 -15.10 6.48 -15.01
N VAL A 76 -14.24 7.07 -14.16
CA VAL A 76 -13.35 6.34 -13.25
C VAL A 76 -14.13 5.56 -12.17
N ARG A 77 -15.22 6.14 -11.64
CA ARG A 77 -16.06 5.47 -10.66
C ARG A 77 -16.90 4.35 -11.29
N LYS A 78 -17.34 4.53 -12.55
CA LYS A 78 -18.04 3.47 -13.32
C LYS A 78 -17.17 2.26 -13.59
N ILE A 79 -15.95 2.48 -14.09
CA ILE A 79 -15.00 1.41 -14.41
C ILE A 79 -14.68 0.58 -13.16
N GLU A 80 -14.48 1.24 -12.02
CA GLU A 80 -14.17 0.54 -10.77
C GLU A 80 -15.34 -0.29 -10.23
N LEU A 81 -16.58 0.24 -10.28
CA LEU A 81 -17.77 -0.54 -9.93
C LEU A 81 -17.94 -1.77 -10.82
N LEU A 82 -17.62 -1.66 -12.10
CA LEU A 82 -17.62 -2.80 -13.03
C LEU A 82 -16.53 -3.81 -12.68
N ASN A 83 -15.32 -3.37 -12.30
CA ASN A 83 -14.25 -4.26 -11.84
C ASN A 83 -14.68 -5.04 -10.58
N PHE A 84 -15.26 -4.36 -9.58
CA PHE A 84 -15.77 -5.02 -8.36
C PHE A 84 -16.92 -6.00 -8.64
N ALA A 85 -17.83 -5.68 -9.56
CA ALA A 85 -18.91 -6.57 -9.95
C ALA A 85 -18.39 -7.88 -10.58
N HIS A 86 -17.27 -7.83 -11.32
CA HIS A 86 -16.62 -9.02 -11.85
C HIS A 86 -15.90 -9.85 -10.77
N VAL A 87 -15.43 -9.23 -9.68
CA VAL A 87 -14.77 -9.92 -8.57
C VAL A 87 -15.76 -10.67 -7.66
N GLN A 88 -17.04 -10.26 -7.60
CA GLN A 88 -18.07 -10.93 -6.79
C GLN A 88 -18.71 -12.18 -7.44
N ARG A 89 -17.91 -13.12 -7.96
CA ARG A 89 -18.42 -14.44 -8.36
C ARG A 89 -17.79 -15.56 -7.54
N GLY A 90 -18.58 -16.12 -6.63
CA GLY A 90 -18.40 -17.49 -6.12
C GLY A 90 -18.33 -17.67 -4.60
N HIS A 91 -19.33 -17.25 -3.82
CA HIS A 91 -19.60 -17.93 -2.54
C HIS A 91 -20.45 -19.17 -2.84
N GLY A 92 -19.80 -20.35 -2.90
CA GLY A 92 -20.50 -21.62 -3.04
C GLY A 92 -21.41 -21.86 -1.83
N LYS A 93 -22.72 -21.94 -2.07
CA LYS A 93 -23.66 -22.53 -1.12
C LYS A 93 -23.43 -24.05 -1.15
N LYS A 94 -22.95 -24.62 -0.03
CA LYS A 94 -23.06 -26.06 0.20
C LYS A 94 -24.50 -26.35 0.63
N LEU A 95 -25.20 -27.15 -0.16
CA LEU A 95 -26.30 -27.99 0.30
C LEU A 95 -25.74 -29.09 1.20
#